data_AF-A0A7T6ZAL2-F1
#
_entry.id   AF-A0A7T6ZAL2-F1
#
_cell.length_a   1.000
_cell.length_b   1.000
_cell.length_c   1.000
_cell.angle_alpha   90.00
_cell.angle_beta   90.00
_cell.angle_gamma   90.00
#
_symmetry.space_group_name_H-M   'P 1'
#
loop_
_entity.id
_entity.type
_entity.pdbx_description
1 polymer ?
#
loop_
_entity_poly.entity_id
_entity_poly.type
_entity_poly.pdbx_seq_one_letter_code
_entity_poly.pdbx_strand_id
1 'polypeptide(L)'
;MEDENRSIAYLKMDENPSTELKSYEDYLRWSENCLNEANAYFEVSSRCKDMFLSEYKNAFLTNVSFACELYLKYLLLKQYINCRKEHNLYKLYKKLPEKIQEDLKKKHPCGNISIDEFELELDNIGQAYMIFRYIYERGNRAYNFQFLMELLFTLHSVIHYNKKCE
;
A
#
# COMPACT_ATOMS: atom_id res chain seq x y z
N MET A 1 21.15 -35.90 -1.89
CA MET A 1 20.19 -35.01 -2.59
C MET A 1 19.08 -34.72 -1.60
N GLU A 2 19.26 -33.67 -0.80
CA GLU A 2 18.29 -33.26 0.22
C GLU A 2 17.62 -31.97 -0.23
N ASP A 3 16.31 -32.07 -0.48
CA ASP A 3 15.26 -31.04 -0.57
C ASP A 3 15.72 -29.56 -0.56
N GLU A 4 16.33 -29.10 -1.66
CA GLU A 4 17.05 -27.81 -1.77
C GLU A 4 16.12 -26.57 -1.91
N ASN A 5 14.85 -26.66 -1.50
CA ASN A 5 13.86 -25.60 -1.78
C ASN A 5 12.79 -25.35 -0.70
N ARG A 6 13.10 -25.66 0.57
CA ARG A 6 12.27 -25.14 1.69
C ARG A 6 12.67 -23.71 2.01
N SER A 7 11.84 -22.76 1.58
CA SER A 7 11.84 -21.38 2.10
C SER A 7 11.54 -21.41 3.60
N ILE A 8 12.59 -21.35 4.43
CA ILE A 8 12.46 -21.21 5.89
C ILE A 8 12.21 -19.72 6.17
N ALA A 9 10.95 -19.39 6.46
CA ALA A 9 10.57 -18.07 6.97
C ALA A 9 10.46 -18.12 8.51
N TYR A 10 11.15 -17.21 9.19
CA TYR A 10 11.09 -17.09 10.64
C TYR A 10 10.04 -16.03 11.03
N LEU A 11 9.27 -16.26 12.09
CA LEU A 11 8.35 -15.22 12.60
C LEU A 11 9.05 -14.16 13.46
N LYS A 12 10.34 -14.37 13.77
CA LYS A 12 11.25 -13.35 14.30
C LYS A 12 11.93 -12.64 13.13
N MET A 13 11.69 -11.35 12.98
CA MET A 13 12.13 -10.57 11.81
C MET A 13 13.65 -10.51 11.66
N ASP A 14 14.38 -10.52 12.78
CA ASP A 14 15.84 -10.51 12.87
C ASP A 14 16.51 -11.84 12.48
N GLU A 15 15.79 -12.96 12.55
CA GLU A 15 16.26 -14.27 12.08
C GLU A 15 16.10 -14.44 10.55
N ASN A 16 15.36 -13.56 9.87
CA ASN A 16 15.22 -13.62 8.41
C ASN A 16 16.38 -12.88 7.70
N PRO A 17 16.97 -13.47 6.64
CA PRO A 17 18.04 -12.82 5.88
C PRO A 17 17.53 -11.58 5.13
N SER A 18 17.94 -10.40 5.59
CA SER A 18 17.65 -9.12 4.93
C SER A 18 18.70 -8.83 3.86
N THR A 19 18.30 -8.76 2.58
CA THR A 19 19.16 -8.22 1.52
C THR A 19 19.18 -6.70 1.56
N GLU A 20 20.34 -6.08 1.37
CA GLU A 20 20.45 -4.64 1.17
C GLU A 20 20.13 -4.28 -0.29
N LEU A 21 19.43 -3.17 -0.53
CA LEU A 21 19.16 -2.68 -1.88
C LEU A 21 20.40 -1.98 -2.43
N LYS A 22 21.24 -2.71 -3.18
CA LYS A 22 22.52 -2.20 -3.71
C LYS A 22 22.54 -2.10 -5.23
N SER A 23 21.93 -3.05 -5.94
CA SER A 23 21.93 -3.09 -7.40
C SER A 23 20.57 -2.78 -8.00
N TYR A 24 20.54 -2.54 -9.32
CA TYR A 24 19.31 -2.41 -10.11
C TYR A 24 18.38 -3.62 -9.93
N GLU A 25 18.97 -4.82 -9.97
CA GLU A 25 18.28 -6.10 -9.84
C GLU A 25 17.66 -6.29 -8.45
N ASP A 26 18.29 -5.77 -7.39
CA ASP A 26 17.70 -5.77 -6.04
C ASP A 26 16.41 -4.96 -5.99
N TYR A 27 16.42 -3.74 -6.54
CA TYR A 27 15.23 -2.88 -6.61
C TYR A 27 14.13 -3.50 -7.48
N LEU A 28 14.49 -4.08 -8.63
CA LEU A 28 13.54 -4.76 -9.51
C LEU A 28 12.87 -5.93 -8.77
N ARG A 29 13.65 -6.86 -8.21
CA ARG A 29 13.17 -8.03 -7.46
C ARG A 29 12.29 -7.63 -6.27
N TRP A 30 12.69 -6.62 -5.51
CA TRP A 30 11.88 -6.10 -4.40
C TRP A 30 10.59 -5.42 -4.90
N SER A 31 10.62 -4.72 -6.03
CA SER A 31 9.41 -4.11 -6.61
C SER A 31 8.41 -5.18 -7.05
N GLU A 32 8.87 -6.25 -7.70
CA GLU A 32 8.02 -7.36 -8.15
C GLU A 32 7.37 -8.10 -6.98
N ASN A 33 8.15 -8.43 -5.94
CA ASN A 33 7.61 -9.00 -4.70
C ASN A 33 6.58 -8.08 -4.04
N CYS A 34 6.88 -6.78 -3.96
CA CYS A 34 5.98 -5.79 -3.36
C CYS A 34 4.66 -5.65 -4.15
N LEU A 35 4.72 -5.74 -5.48
CA LEU A 35 3.54 -5.73 -6.34
C LEU A 35 2.71 -7.02 -6.22
N ASN A 36 3.36 -8.18 -6.12
CA ASN A 36 2.67 -9.46 -5.94
C ASN A 36 1.88 -9.47 -4.63
N GLU A 37 2.48 -9.03 -3.53
CA GLU A 37 1.79 -8.84 -2.25
C GLU A 37 0.68 -7.79 -2.35
N ALA A 38 0.92 -6.65 -2.99
CA ALA A 38 -0.11 -5.61 -3.17
C ALA A 38 -1.36 -6.16 -3.89
N ASN A 39 -1.16 -6.97 -4.93
CA ASN A 39 -2.24 -7.64 -5.66
C ASN A 39 -2.97 -8.68 -4.80
N ALA A 40 -2.26 -9.43 -3.96
CA ALA A 40 -2.87 -10.39 -3.05
C ALA A 40 -3.78 -9.70 -2.02
N TYR A 41 -3.31 -8.62 -1.37
CA TYR A 41 -4.12 -7.84 -0.43
C TYR A 41 -5.26 -7.07 -1.12
N PHE A 42 -5.08 -6.62 -2.37
CA PHE A 42 -6.15 -6.05 -3.19
C PHE A 42 -7.24 -7.08 -3.51
N GLU A 43 -6.87 -8.30 -3.88
CA GLU A 43 -7.81 -9.40 -4.19
C GLU A 43 -8.60 -9.81 -2.94
N VAL A 44 -7.93 -9.97 -1.79
CA VAL A 44 -8.59 -10.21 -0.50
C VAL A 44 -9.57 -9.08 -0.16
N SER A 45 -9.16 -7.82 -0.31
CA SER A 45 -10.03 -6.67 -0.08
C SER A 45 -11.24 -6.67 -1.03
N SER A 46 -11.03 -6.99 -2.30
CA SER A 46 -12.10 -7.05 -3.30
C SER A 46 -13.13 -8.15 -3.02
N ARG A 47 -12.69 -9.29 -2.49
CA ARG A 47 -13.56 -10.40 -2.05
C ARG A 47 -14.34 -10.08 -0.77
N CYS A 48 -13.72 -9.36 0.17
CA CYS A 48 -14.30 -9.01 1.47
C CYS A 48 -14.99 -7.62 1.50
N LYS A 49 -15.36 -7.07 0.34
CA LYS A 49 -15.94 -5.72 0.21
C LYS A 49 -17.27 -5.52 0.97
N ASP A 50 -17.99 -6.60 1.24
CA ASP A 50 -19.22 -6.65 2.04
C ASP A 50 -18.95 -6.37 3.53
N MET A 51 -17.76 -6.76 4.04
CA MET A 51 -17.33 -6.50 5.42
C MET A 51 -17.20 -5.01 5.76
N PHE A 52 -17.21 -4.14 4.75
CA PHE A 52 -17.31 -2.69 4.95
C PHE A 52 -18.52 -2.27 5.81
N LEU A 53 -19.65 -2.99 5.69
CA LEU A 53 -20.89 -2.71 6.42
C LEU A 53 -21.05 -3.54 7.72
N SER A 54 -20.04 -4.32 8.10
CA SER A 54 -20.08 -5.19 9.29
C SER A 54 -19.11 -4.75 10.39
N GLU A 55 -19.17 -5.43 11.54
CA GLU A 55 -18.21 -5.27 12.64
C GLU A 55 -16.75 -5.57 12.22
N TYR A 56 -16.54 -6.35 11.15
CA TYR A 56 -15.22 -6.70 10.62
C TYR A 56 -14.58 -5.58 9.78
N LYS A 57 -15.25 -4.43 9.60
CA LYS A 57 -14.76 -3.27 8.81
C LYS A 57 -13.31 -2.90 9.09
N ASN A 58 -12.84 -2.92 10.34
CA ASN A 58 -11.46 -2.53 10.66
C ASN A 58 -10.42 -3.56 10.18
N ALA A 59 -10.74 -4.86 10.20
CA ALA A 59 -9.87 -5.90 9.63
C ALA A 59 -9.82 -5.76 8.10
N PHE A 60 -10.96 -5.52 7.46
CA PHE A 60 -11.04 -5.19 6.03
C PHE A 60 -10.19 -3.96 5.67
N LEU A 61 -10.35 -2.83 6.39
CA LEU A 61 -9.59 -1.60 6.13
C LEU A 61 -8.09 -1.74 6.46
N THR A 62 -7.69 -2.67 7.31
CA THR A 62 -6.28 -3.04 7.50
C THR A 62 -5.69 -3.62 6.21
N ASN A 63 -6.40 -4.51 5.52
CA ASN A 63 -5.96 -5.06 4.24
C ASN A 63 -5.92 -3.99 3.14
N VAL A 64 -6.93 -3.13 3.07
CA VAL A 64 -7.00 -2.00 2.12
C VAL A 64 -5.83 -1.04 2.29
N SER A 65 -5.54 -0.63 3.53
CA SER A 65 -4.43 0.29 3.82
C SER A 65 -3.05 -0.35 3.60
N PHE A 66 -2.90 -1.65 3.85
CA PHE A 66 -1.64 -2.34 3.55
C PHE A 66 -1.41 -2.51 2.03
N ALA A 67 -2.46 -2.81 1.26
CA ALA A 67 -2.36 -2.82 -0.20
C ALA A 67 -1.97 -1.44 -0.76
N CYS A 68 -2.50 -0.34 -0.20
CA CYS A 68 -2.07 1.02 -0.56
C CYS A 68 -0.59 1.27 -0.23
N GLU A 69 -0.13 0.84 0.95
CA GLU A 69 1.29 0.93 1.36
C GLU A 69 2.20 0.21 0.35
N LEU A 70 1.84 -1.03 -0.01
CA LEU A 70 2.59 -1.86 -0.94
C LEU A 70 2.60 -1.29 -2.37
N TYR A 71 1.47 -0.78 -2.88
CA TYR A 71 1.46 -0.13 -4.21
C TYR A 71 2.31 1.14 -4.27
N LEU A 72 2.28 1.98 -3.23
CA LEU A 72 3.15 3.16 -3.14
C LEU A 72 4.64 2.75 -3.05
N LYS A 73 4.95 1.70 -2.29
CA LYS A 73 6.30 1.12 -2.22
C LYS A 73 6.77 0.55 -3.55
N TYR A 74 5.93 -0.17 -4.28
CA TYR A 74 6.22 -0.64 -5.64
C TYR A 74 6.62 0.53 -6.57
N LEU A 75 5.82 1.60 -6.59
CA LEU A 75 6.09 2.79 -7.40
C LEU A 75 7.45 3.42 -7.03
N LEU A 76 7.77 3.54 -5.74
CA LEU A 76 9.07 4.06 -5.27
C LEU A 76 10.25 3.15 -5.67
N LEU A 77 10.10 1.83 -5.51
CA LEU A 77 11.15 0.86 -5.84
C LEU A 77 11.43 0.83 -7.35
N LYS A 78 10.41 1.00 -8.20
CA LYS A 78 10.57 1.18 -9.67
C LYS A 78 11.31 2.46 -10.06
N GLN A 79 11.46 3.42 -9.14
CA GLN A 79 12.26 4.65 -9.30
C GLN A 79 13.61 4.58 -8.53
N TYR A 80 13.98 3.39 -8.03
CA TYR A 80 15.17 3.16 -7.18
C TYR A 80 15.18 3.92 -5.84
N ILE A 81 14.01 4.29 -5.33
CA ILE A 81 13.87 5.04 -4.08
C ILE A 81 13.67 4.04 -2.92
N ASN A 82 14.67 3.94 -2.04
CA ASN A 82 14.61 3.06 -0.87
C ASN A 82 13.56 3.56 0.15
N CYS A 83 12.44 2.84 0.22
CA CYS A 83 11.31 3.14 1.10
C CYS A 83 11.05 2.03 2.14
N ARG A 84 11.98 1.08 2.33
CA ARG A 84 11.71 -0.17 3.08
C ARG A 84 11.21 0.02 4.51
N LYS A 85 11.70 1.05 5.20
CA LYS A 85 11.38 1.39 6.60
C LYS A 85 10.31 2.48 6.76
N GLU A 86 9.77 3.00 5.66
CA GLU A 86 8.66 3.96 5.71
C GLU A 86 7.34 3.19 5.56
N HIS A 87 6.32 3.60 6.31
CA HIS A 87 5.01 2.92 6.36
C HIS A 87 3.83 3.90 6.33
N ASN A 88 4.10 5.21 6.46
CA ASN A 88 3.04 6.21 6.38
C ASN A 88 2.69 6.52 4.91
N LEU A 89 1.41 6.43 4.54
CA LEU A 89 0.95 6.57 3.15
C LEU A 89 1.30 7.94 2.55
N TYR A 90 1.12 9.03 3.31
CA TYR A 90 1.48 10.38 2.86
C TYR A 90 2.99 10.54 2.68
N LYS A 91 3.80 10.05 3.61
CA LYS A 91 5.27 10.06 3.48
C LYS A 91 5.79 9.22 2.32
N LEU A 92 5.12 8.11 1.98
CA LEU A 92 5.41 7.34 0.78
C LEU A 92 5.04 8.13 -0.48
N TYR A 93 3.85 8.73 -0.52
CA TYR A 93 3.41 9.56 -1.64
C TYR A 93 4.32 10.77 -1.88
N LYS A 94 4.70 11.54 -0.85
CA LYS A 94 5.62 12.69 -1.00
C LYS A 94 7.05 12.31 -1.40
N LYS A 95 7.42 11.02 -1.37
CA LYS A 95 8.69 10.51 -1.90
C LYS A 95 8.63 10.16 -3.40
N LEU A 96 7.44 10.07 -3.99
CA LEU A 96 7.30 9.79 -5.42
C LEU A 96 7.77 11.00 -6.24
N PRO A 97 8.29 10.80 -7.47
CA PRO A 97 8.47 11.89 -8.42
C PRO A 97 7.18 12.69 -8.62
N GLU A 98 7.27 14.01 -8.74
CA GLU A 98 6.12 14.94 -8.84
C GLU A 98 5.12 14.51 -9.91
N LYS A 99 5.59 14.11 -11.10
CA LYS A 99 4.75 13.58 -12.18
C LYS A 99 3.87 12.39 -11.76
N ILE A 100 4.34 11.53 -10.87
CA ILE A 100 3.56 10.38 -10.36
C ILE A 100 2.60 10.85 -9.25
N GLN A 101 3.00 11.80 -8.40
CA GLN A 101 2.10 12.44 -7.44
C GLN A 101 0.90 13.09 -8.15
N GLU A 102 1.17 13.90 -9.19
CA GLU A 102 0.15 14.56 -10.02
C GLU A 102 -0.76 13.58 -10.75
N ASP A 103 -0.22 12.51 -11.34
CA ASP A 103 -1.01 11.50 -12.04
C ASP A 103 -1.95 10.74 -11.09
N LEU A 104 -1.46 10.37 -9.89
CA LEU A 104 -2.28 9.76 -8.85
C LEU A 104 -3.37 10.72 -8.36
N LYS A 105 -3.02 11.96 -8.03
CA LYS A 105 -3.96 13.00 -7.58
C LYS A 105 -5.05 13.22 -8.63
N LYS A 106 -4.68 13.39 -9.91
CA LYS A 106 -5.59 13.64 -11.03
C LYS A 106 -6.51 12.46 -11.36
N LYS A 107 -6.07 11.21 -11.12
CA LYS A 107 -6.87 10.00 -11.37
C LYS A 107 -7.71 9.57 -10.18
N HIS A 108 -7.46 10.11 -8.98
CA HIS A 108 -8.27 9.84 -7.80
C HIS A 108 -9.67 10.47 -7.97
N PRO A 109 -10.76 9.71 -7.78
CA PRO A 109 -12.13 10.21 -7.96
C PRO A 109 -12.51 11.40 -7.05
N CYS A 110 -11.91 11.50 -5.87
CA CYS A 110 -12.26 12.48 -4.83
C CYS A 110 -13.78 12.50 -4.54
N GLY A 111 -14.42 11.32 -4.45
CA GLY A 111 -15.88 11.19 -4.49
C GLY A 111 -16.63 11.83 -3.32
N ASN A 112 -15.92 12.23 -2.26
CA ASN A 112 -16.47 12.92 -1.09
C ASN A 112 -15.61 14.10 -0.58
N ILE A 113 -14.64 14.57 -1.36
CA ILE A 113 -13.72 15.67 -0.99
C ILE A 113 -13.45 16.57 -2.21
N SER A 114 -12.88 17.76 -2.00
CA SER A 114 -12.29 18.51 -3.12
C SER A 114 -10.93 17.92 -3.52
N ILE A 115 -10.52 18.16 -4.77
CA ILE A 115 -9.20 17.76 -5.28
C ILE A 115 -8.05 18.46 -4.52
N ASP A 116 -8.30 19.65 -3.95
CA ASP A 116 -7.31 20.39 -3.18
C ASP A 116 -7.07 19.79 -1.79
N GLU A 117 -8.09 19.13 -1.22
CA GLU A 117 -8.00 18.39 0.05
C GLU A 117 -7.28 17.03 -0.08
N PHE A 118 -6.97 16.55 -1.28
CA PHE A 118 -6.36 15.22 -1.51
C PHE A 118 -5.12 14.95 -0.63
N GLU A 119 -4.20 15.90 -0.52
CA GLU A 119 -2.97 15.70 0.27
C GLU A 119 -3.24 15.76 1.78
N LEU A 120 -4.18 16.59 2.23
CA LEU A 120 -4.62 16.66 3.63
C LEU A 120 -5.28 15.34 4.05
N GLU A 121 -6.16 14.80 3.21
CA GLU A 121 -6.86 13.55 3.47
C GLU A 121 -5.92 12.35 3.43
N LEU A 122 -4.92 12.36 2.55
CA LEU A 122 -3.86 11.36 2.52
C LEU A 122 -2.98 11.37 3.77
N ASP A 123 -2.70 12.55 4.36
CA ASP A 123 -2.02 12.66 5.66
C ASP A 123 -2.91 12.18 6.81
N ASN A 124 -4.20 12.54 6.81
CA ASN A 124 -5.20 12.06 7.77
C ASN A 124 -5.31 10.53 7.82
N ILE A 125 -5.24 9.84 6.66
CA ILE A 125 -5.18 8.37 6.59
C ILE A 125 -3.75 7.79 6.65
N GLY A 126 -2.72 8.62 6.82
CA GLY A 126 -1.32 8.24 6.67
C GLY A 126 -0.87 7.08 7.55
N GLN A 127 -1.47 6.92 8.74
CA GLN A 127 -1.16 5.83 9.68
C GLN A 127 -2.21 4.69 9.70
N ALA A 128 -3.13 4.64 8.73
CA ALA A 128 -4.29 3.74 8.68
C ALA A 128 -3.99 2.27 9.07
N TYR A 129 -2.95 1.66 8.47
CA TYR A 129 -2.58 0.27 8.73
C TYR A 129 -2.20 -0.02 10.20
N MET A 130 -1.57 0.95 10.87
CA MET A 130 -1.24 0.85 12.28
C MET A 130 -2.49 1.04 13.14
N ILE A 131 -3.26 2.09 12.83
CA ILE A 131 -4.44 2.50 13.60
C ILE A 131 -5.54 1.44 13.57
N PHE A 132 -5.82 0.79 12.43
CA PHE A 132 -6.88 -0.21 12.32
C PHE A 132 -6.59 -1.52 13.10
N ARG A 133 -5.33 -1.88 13.30
CA ARG A 133 -4.95 -3.07 14.11
C ARG A 133 -5.09 -2.82 15.61
N TYR A 134 -4.72 -1.63 16.08
CA TYR A 134 -4.82 -1.21 17.48
C TYR A 134 -6.08 -0.37 17.75
N ILE A 135 -7.12 -0.55 16.93
CA ILE A 135 -8.30 0.30 16.94
C ILE A 135 -9.12 0.15 18.24
N TYR A 136 -9.04 -1.01 18.90
CA TYR A 136 -9.68 -1.28 20.19
C TYR A 136 -9.12 -0.40 21.33
N GLU A 137 -7.91 0.14 21.19
CA GLU A 137 -7.28 1.06 22.16
C GLU A 137 -7.77 2.50 22.04
N ARG A 138 -8.66 2.78 21.06
CA ARG A 138 -9.11 4.14 20.71
C ARG A 138 -10.60 4.29 21.00
N GLY A 139 -10.99 5.46 21.53
CA GLY A 139 -12.39 5.82 21.76
C GLY A 139 -13.13 6.16 20.46
N ASN A 140 -13.70 7.37 20.37
CA ASN A 140 -14.35 7.86 19.15
C ASN A 140 -13.35 7.98 18.00
N ARG A 141 -13.83 7.75 16.76
CA ARG A 141 -13.01 7.59 15.55
C ARG A 141 -13.68 8.35 14.39
N ALA A 142 -12.95 9.26 13.77
CA ALA A 142 -13.33 9.88 12.50
C ALA A 142 -12.20 9.63 11.48
N TYR A 143 -12.53 9.10 10.30
CA TYR A 143 -11.58 8.85 9.22
C TYR A 143 -12.33 8.71 7.89
N ASN A 144 -11.73 9.15 6.79
CA ASN A 144 -12.31 9.06 5.46
C ASN A 144 -12.02 7.70 4.81
N PHE A 145 -12.91 6.73 5.06
CA PHE A 145 -12.78 5.39 4.47
C PHE A 145 -13.00 5.40 2.95
N GLN A 146 -13.82 6.32 2.43
CA GLN A 146 -14.15 6.40 1.00
C GLN A 146 -12.89 6.79 0.22
N PHE A 147 -12.20 7.84 0.68
CA PHE A 147 -10.90 8.25 0.15
C PHE A 147 -9.87 7.11 0.15
N LEU A 148 -9.78 6.34 1.24
CA LEU A 148 -8.88 5.18 1.34
C LEU A 148 -9.22 4.06 0.34
N MET A 149 -10.51 3.78 0.12
CA MET A 149 -10.96 2.81 -0.91
C MET A 149 -10.68 3.31 -2.33
N GLU A 150 -10.99 4.58 -2.60
CA GLU A 150 -10.70 5.23 -3.88
C GLU A 150 -9.21 5.27 -4.18
N LEU A 151 -8.36 5.50 -3.18
CA LEU A 151 -6.90 5.43 -3.29
C LEU A 151 -6.43 4.03 -3.70
N LEU A 152 -6.97 2.97 -3.08
CA LEU A 152 -6.64 1.59 -3.45
C LEU A 152 -6.96 1.29 -4.92
N PHE A 153 -8.17 1.64 -5.37
CA PHE A 153 -8.57 1.44 -6.77
C PHE A 153 -7.77 2.30 -7.75
N THR A 154 -7.43 3.53 -7.37
CA THR A 154 -6.60 4.43 -8.17
C THR A 154 -5.19 3.86 -8.37
N LEU A 155 -4.54 3.42 -7.28
CA LEU A 155 -3.21 2.81 -7.30
C LEU A 155 -3.18 1.54 -8.17
N HIS A 156 -4.12 0.62 -7.94
CA HIS A 156 -4.26 -0.59 -8.76
C HIS A 156 -4.47 -0.26 -10.24
N SER A 157 -5.36 0.68 -10.55
CA SER A 157 -5.65 1.11 -11.92
C SER A 157 -4.43 1.68 -12.63
N VAL A 158 -3.72 2.63 -12.00
CA VAL A 158 -2.52 3.28 -12.57
C VAL A 158 -1.43 2.24 -12.90
N ILE A 159 -1.17 1.32 -11.97
CA ILE A 159 -0.10 0.34 -12.11
C ILE A 159 -0.41 -0.68 -13.21
N HIS A 160 -1.64 -1.20 -13.26
CA HIS A 160 -2.01 -2.23 -14.24
C HIS A 160 -2.44 -1.68 -15.61
N TYR A 161 -2.78 -0.38 -15.71
CA TYR A 161 -2.98 0.28 -17.00
C TYR A 161 -1.64 0.49 -17.73
N ASN A 162 -0.62 0.99 -17.03
CA ASN A 162 0.70 1.25 -17.61
C ASN A 162 1.37 -0.03 -18.15
N LYS A 163 1.15 -1.19 -17.48
CA LYS A 163 1.60 -2.51 -17.94
C LYS A 163 0.99 -3.00 -19.27
N LYS A 164 0.00 -2.31 -19.85
CA LYS A 164 -0.53 -2.62 -21.18
C LYS A 164 0.09 -1.78 -22.31
N CYS A 165 1.00 -0.88 -21.96
CA CYS A 165 1.65 0.06 -22.89
C CYS A 165 3.19 -0.04 -22.90
N GLU A 166 3.75 -0.95 -22.09
CA GLU A 166 5.14 -1.44 -22.14
C GLU A 166 5.18 -2.79 -22.88
#